data_AF-A0A4Q3MLN9-F1
#
_entry.id   AF-A0A4Q3MLN9-F1
#
_cell.length_a   1.000
_cell.length_b   1.000
_cell.length_c   1.000
_cell.angle_alpha   90.00
_cell.angle_beta   90.00
_cell.angle_gamma   90.00
#
_symmetry.space_group_name_H-M   'P 1'
#
loop_
_entity.id
_entity.type
_entity.pdbx_description
1 polymer ?
#
loop_
_entity_poly.entity_id
_entity_poly.type
_entity_poly.pdbx_seq_one_letter_code
_entity_poly.pdbx_strand_id
1 'polypeptide(L)'
;MLGSTCFKKRYGSATALGKAQHWGGNGKLLTTEERALLAENTEALLARFAAEEIRLRDEAVLKLKHLQELARPASAPVALATFMPLRSIATQQGIAPRRSMPWNWMRPNSSVAAFKLHDGSGWVRVQHKDGMQFVVPWPSFEGWEEALPPVVGRPNMEIGGYEVAGHVGDAISYLRAHAEAEKITGLWHDVVALLGAIA
;
A
#
# COMPACT_ATOMS: atom_id res chain seq x y z
N MET A 1 4.24 20.23 8.56
CA MET A 1 4.27 20.04 10.03
C MET A 1 4.61 21.37 10.69
N LEU A 2 3.78 21.90 11.60
CA LEU A 2 4.20 22.98 12.49
C LEU A 2 5.11 22.39 13.57
N GLY A 3 6.31 22.97 13.75
CA GLY A 3 7.33 22.46 14.67
C GLY A 3 6.95 22.54 16.15
N SER A 4 7.52 21.63 16.94
CA SER A 4 7.29 21.35 18.37
C SER A 4 7.50 22.54 19.34
N THR A 5 8.01 23.67 18.87
CA THR A 5 8.20 24.89 19.66
C THR A 5 6.97 25.81 19.69
N CYS A 6 6.03 25.65 18.76
CA CYS A 6 4.84 26.50 18.65
C CYS A 6 3.86 26.27 19.82
N PHE A 7 3.75 25.02 20.31
CA PHE A 7 2.87 24.66 21.43
C PHE A 7 3.36 25.22 22.78
N LYS A 8 4.67 25.07 23.05
CA LYS A 8 5.32 25.52 24.29
C LYS A 8 5.29 27.04 24.47
N LYS A 9 5.37 27.80 23.37
CA LYS A 9 5.25 29.27 23.38
C LYS A 9 3.82 29.75 23.66
N ARG A 10 2.78 28.96 23.33
CA ARG A 10 1.38 29.39 23.39
C ARG A 10 0.63 28.93 24.65
N TYR A 11 0.92 27.74 25.17
CA TYR A 11 0.21 27.14 26.30
C TYR A 11 1.08 26.98 27.56
N GLY A 12 2.35 27.42 27.50
CA GLY A 12 3.36 27.18 28.54
C GLY A 12 3.99 25.78 28.45
N SER A 13 4.75 25.41 29.49
CA SER A 13 5.15 24.01 29.72
C SER A 13 3.96 23.21 30.27
N ALA A 14 4.06 21.87 30.31
CA ALA A 14 3.07 20.97 30.93
C ALA A 14 2.71 21.34 32.40
N THR A 15 3.52 22.17 33.03
CA THR A 15 3.39 22.67 34.41
C THR A 15 2.52 23.93 34.55
N ALA A 16 2.12 24.57 33.45
CA ALA A 16 1.42 25.86 33.45
C ALA A 16 -0.12 25.77 33.54
N LEU A 17 -0.72 24.59 33.36
CA LEU A 17 -2.18 24.41 33.14
C LEU A 17 -3.03 24.10 34.39
N GLY A 18 -2.45 24.03 35.61
CA GLY A 18 -3.19 23.52 36.78
C GLY A 18 -3.57 22.04 36.64
N LYS A 19 -4.21 21.44 37.65
CA LYS A 19 -4.47 19.98 37.64
C LYS A 19 -5.71 19.63 36.80
N ALA A 20 -5.53 18.88 35.70
CA ALA A 20 -6.65 18.30 34.96
C ALA A 20 -7.37 17.27 35.82
N GLN A 21 -8.61 17.57 36.20
CA GLN A 21 -9.36 16.73 37.13
C GLN A 21 -10.75 16.47 36.56
N HIS A 22 -10.92 15.26 36.05
CA HIS A 22 -12.18 14.80 35.47
C HIS A 22 -12.95 13.94 36.48
N TRP A 23 -12.22 13.22 37.33
CA TRP A 23 -12.69 12.41 38.46
C TRP A 23 -11.47 12.04 39.33
N GLY A 24 -11.65 11.68 40.61
CA GLY A 24 -10.54 11.44 41.56
C GLY A 24 -10.57 10.07 42.25
N GLY A 25 -9.39 9.58 42.67
CA GLY A 25 -9.19 8.51 43.66
C GLY A 25 -9.48 7.07 43.22
N ASN A 26 -10.73 6.78 42.82
CA ASN A 26 -11.21 5.41 42.52
C ASN A 26 -11.96 5.30 41.18
N GLY A 27 -11.88 6.32 40.33
CA GLY A 27 -12.72 6.44 39.13
C GLY A 27 -14.16 6.80 39.47
N LYS A 28 -14.90 7.34 38.51
CA LYS A 28 -16.33 7.61 38.64
C LYS A 28 -17.08 6.48 37.93
N LEU A 29 -17.97 5.80 38.66
CA LEU A 29 -18.95 4.93 38.01
C LEU A 29 -19.90 5.80 37.20
N LEU A 30 -20.02 5.48 35.91
CA LEU A 30 -20.97 6.16 35.03
C LEU A 30 -22.39 5.89 35.52
N THR A 31 -23.19 6.94 35.61
CA THR A 31 -24.62 6.77 35.87
C THR A 31 -25.28 6.04 34.70
N THR A 32 -26.50 5.55 34.92
CA THR A 32 -27.26 4.86 33.87
C THR A 32 -27.47 5.78 32.67
N GLU A 33 -27.69 7.07 32.90
CA GLU A 33 -27.89 8.10 31.89
C GLU A 33 -26.59 8.38 31.11
N GLU A 34 -25.46 8.51 31.80
CA GLU A 34 -24.15 8.71 31.15
C GLU A 34 -23.78 7.51 30.27
N ARG A 35 -24.13 6.30 30.70
CA ARG A 35 -23.92 5.09 29.91
C ARG A 35 -24.84 5.03 28.69
N ALA A 36 -26.11 5.39 28.85
CA ALA A 36 -27.06 5.46 27.74
C ALA A 36 -26.60 6.46 26.68
N LEU A 37 -26.15 7.65 27.11
CA LEU A 37 -25.62 8.66 26.21
C LEU A 37 -24.40 8.16 25.41
N LEU A 38 -23.48 7.44 26.05
CA LEU A 38 -22.33 6.86 25.36
C LEU A 38 -22.74 5.75 24.39
N ALA A 39 -23.71 4.92 24.76
CA ALA A 39 -24.24 3.89 23.87
C ALA A 39 -24.89 4.52 22.63
N GLU A 40 -25.76 5.50 22.81
CA GLU A 40 -26.42 6.22 21.70
C GLU A 40 -25.42 6.92 20.78
N ASN A 41 -24.42 7.60 21.35
CA ASN A 41 -23.37 8.23 20.55
C ASN A 41 -22.54 7.20 19.76
N THR A 42 -22.29 6.04 20.37
CA THR A 42 -21.56 4.95 19.71
C THR A 42 -22.37 4.37 18.56
N GLU A 43 -23.67 4.12 18.77
CA GLU A 43 -24.58 3.68 17.72
C GLU A 43 -24.65 4.69 16.57
N ALA A 44 -24.76 5.99 16.88
CA ALA A 44 -24.75 7.04 15.87
C ALA A 44 -23.44 7.09 15.07
N LEU A 45 -22.30 6.87 15.71
CA LEU A 45 -21.00 6.82 15.03
C LEU A 45 -20.89 5.58 14.13
N LEU A 46 -21.31 4.42 14.63
CA LEU A 46 -21.32 3.17 13.85
C LEU A 46 -22.25 3.27 12.64
N ALA A 47 -23.43 3.89 12.79
CA ALA A 47 -24.35 4.14 11.68
C ALA A 47 -23.71 5.00 10.57
N ARG A 48 -22.90 5.99 10.94
CA ARG A 48 -22.16 6.81 9.97
C ARG A 48 -21.11 6.00 9.23
N PHE A 49 -20.34 5.16 9.94
CA PHE A 49 -19.35 4.30 9.31
C PHE A 49 -19.99 3.25 8.39
N ALA A 50 -21.13 2.67 8.79
CA ALA A 50 -21.86 1.75 7.93
C ALA A 50 -22.36 2.44 6.65
N ALA A 51 -22.88 3.67 6.75
CA ALA A 51 -23.30 4.45 5.59
C ALA A 51 -22.13 4.83 4.66
N GLU A 52 -20.96 5.16 5.25
CA GLU A 52 -19.74 5.44 4.49
C GLU A 52 -19.21 4.19 3.78
N GLU A 53 -19.22 3.04 4.45
CA GLU A 53 -18.82 1.77 3.87
C GLU A 53 -19.71 1.36 2.70
N ILE A 54 -21.03 1.55 2.82
CA ILE A 54 -21.98 1.32 1.71
C ILE A 54 -21.64 2.24 0.53
N ARG A 55 -21.43 3.54 0.77
CA ARG A 55 -21.03 4.48 -0.29
C ARG A 55 -19.73 4.06 -1.00
N LEU A 56 -18.73 3.66 -0.23
CA LEU A 56 -17.44 3.22 -0.78
C LEU A 56 -17.59 1.94 -1.60
N ARG A 57 -18.40 0.99 -1.14
CA ARG A 57 -18.71 -0.25 -1.87
C ARG A 57 -19.46 0.06 -3.17
N ASP A 58 -20.45 0.93 -3.14
CA ASP A 58 -21.20 1.33 -4.34
C ASP A 58 -20.29 2.03 -5.36
N GLU A 59 -19.42 2.93 -4.91
CA GLU A 59 -18.43 3.58 -5.77
C GLU A 59 -17.45 2.56 -6.39
N ALA A 60 -16.98 1.59 -5.59
CA ALA A 60 -16.12 0.53 -6.06
C ALA A 60 -16.82 -0.34 -7.12
N VAL A 61 -18.10 -0.68 -6.91
CA VAL A 61 -18.91 -1.43 -7.89
C VAL A 61 -19.09 -0.64 -9.19
N LEU A 62 -19.36 0.66 -9.12
CA LEU A 62 -19.47 1.52 -10.30
C LEU A 62 -18.15 1.60 -11.06
N LYS A 63 -17.03 1.79 -10.35
CA LYS A 63 -15.69 1.79 -10.96
C LYS A 63 -15.38 0.45 -11.62
N LEU A 64 -15.71 -0.66 -10.97
CA LEU A 64 -15.50 -2.00 -11.54
C LEU A 64 -16.32 -2.19 -12.82
N LYS A 65 -17.61 -1.82 -12.81
CA LYS A 65 -18.46 -1.87 -14.00
C LYS A 65 -17.90 -1.02 -15.14
N HIS A 66 -17.42 0.19 -14.84
CA HIS A 66 -16.82 1.06 -15.85
C HIS A 66 -15.58 0.44 -16.48
N LEU A 67 -14.69 -0.14 -15.66
CA LEU A 67 -13.50 -0.84 -16.16
C LEU A 67 -13.85 -2.08 -16.99
N GLN A 68 -14.88 -2.84 -16.59
CA GLN A 68 -15.37 -4.00 -17.34
C GLN A 68 -15.94 -3.59 -18.71
N GLU A 69 -16.68 -2.48 -18.78
CA GLU A 69 -17.22 -1.96 -20.04
C GLU A 69 -16.10 -1.48 -20.98
N LEU A 70 -15.07 -0.81 -20.44
CA LEU A 70 -13.87 -0.45 -21.22
C LEU A 70 -13.08 -1.66 -21.71
N ALA A 71 -13.10 -2.76 -20.95
CA ALA A 71 -12.40 -4.00 -21.29
C ALA A 71 -13.23 -4.94 -22.18
N ARG A 72 -14.50 -4.62 -22.48
CA ARG A 72 -15.38 -5.44 -23.31
C ARG A 72 -14.87 -5.42 -24.75
N PRO A 73 -14.34 -6.53 -25.29
CA PRO A 73 -13.89 -6.55 -26.68
C PRO A 73 -15.09 -6.37 -27.60
N ALA A 74 -15.01 -5.43 -28.54
CA ALA A 74 -15.91 -5.38 -29.68
C ALA A 74 -15.80 -6.71 -30.42
N SER A 75 -16.91 -7.41 -30.58
CA SER A 75 -17.03 -8.72 -31.22
C SER A 75 -16.24 -8.77 -32.54
N ALA A 76 -15.07 -9.41 -32.54
CA ALA A 76 -14.38 -9.76 -33.78
C ALA A 76 -15.03 -11.04 -34.33
N PRO A 77 -15.40 -11.09 -35.63
CA PRO A 77 -16.00 -12.27 -36.20
C PRO A 77 -14.97 -13.41 -36.25
N VAL A 78 -15.47 -14.61 -35.96
CA VAL A 78 -14.78 -15.88 -36.13
C VAL A 78 -14.32 -16.01 -37.57
N ALA A 79 -13.01 -15.96 -37.81
CA ALA A 79 -12.41 -16.36 -39.07
C ALA A 79 -11.43 -17.50 -38.82
N LEU A 80 -11.67 -18.59 -39.54
CA LEU A 80 -11.00 -19.88 -39.48
C LEU A 80 -9.48 -19.77 -39.58
N ALA A 81 -8.83 -20.65 -38.82
CA ALA A 81 -7.42 -20.94 -38.88
C ALA A 81 -6.96 -21.28 -40.31
N THR A 82 -5.88 -20.62 -40.74
CA THR A 82 -5.05 -21.09 -41.85
C THR A 82 -3.61 -21.12 -41.36
N PHE A 83 -3.12 -22.35 -41.12
CA PHE A 83 -1.71 -22.63 -40.98
C PHE A 83 -0.98 -22.29 -42.29
N MET A 84 0.16 -21.60 -42.23
CA MET A 84 1.33 -21.75 -43.13
C MET A 84 2.48 -20.78 -42.74
N PRO A 85 3.73 -21.05 -43.16
CA PRO A 85 4.85 -21.17 -42.23
C PRO A 85 5.86 -20.01 -42.22
N LEU A 86 6.76 -20.13 -41.24
CA LEU A 86 7.94 -19.33 -40.91
C LEU A 86 8.75 -18.83 -42.12
N ARG A 87 8.93 -17.50 -42.24
CA ARG A 87 10.15 -16.86 -42.77
C ARG A 87 10.44 -15.55 -42.03
N SER A 88 11.45 -15.60 -41.18
CA SER A 88 12.17 -14.48 -40.56
C SER A 88 12.95 -13.71 -41.62
N ILE A 89 12.93 -12.35 -41.61
CA ILE A 89 14.13 -11.48 -41.68
C ILE A 89 13.82 -10.09 -41.07
N ALA A 90 14.64 -9.67 -40.10
CA ALA A 90 14.98 -8.32 -39.60
C ALA A 90 13.84 -7.40 -39.10
N THR A 91 13.86 -6.81 -37.90
CA THR A 91 14.98 -6.25 -37.13
C THR A 91 14.82 -6.61 -35.64
N GLN A 92 15.70 -7.47 -35.14
CA GLN A 92 15.85 -7.71 -33.71
C GLN A 92 16.52 -6.50 -33.08
N GLN A 93 15.74 -5.58 -32.50
CA GLN A 93 16.25 -4.73 -31.43
C GLN A 93 16.13 -5.53 -30.13
N GLY A 94 17.29 -5.84 -29.56
CA GLY A 94 17.53 -6.85 -28.55
C GLY A 94 16.41 -7.02 -27.52
N ILE A 95 15.77 -8.19 -27.57
CA ILE A 95 15.22 -8.80 -26.36
C ILE A 95 16.44 -9.10 -25.49
N ALA A 96 16.84 -8.13 -24.68
CA ALA A 96 17.68 -8.42 -23.54
C ALA A 96 16.97 -9.54 -22.76
N PRO A 97 17.70 -10.57 -22.29
CA PRO A 97 17.09 -11.57 -21.44
C PRO A 97 16.45 -10.80 -20.29
N ARG A 98 15.12 -10.86 -20.19
CA ARG A 98 14.40 -10.30 -19.04
C ARG A 98 14.97 -11.06 -17.85
N ARG A 99 15.94 -10.46 -17.15
CA ARG A 99 16.49 -11.04 -15.93
C ARG A 99 15.28 -11.43 -15.08
N SER A 100 15.24 -12.73 -14.78
CA SER A 100 14.13 -13.38 -14.09
C SER A 100 13.67 -12.52 -12.93
N MET A 101 12.36 -12.33 -12.81
CA MET A 101 11.77 -11.79 -11.59
C MET A 101 12.44 -12.45 -10.38
N PRO A 102 12.94 -11.67 -9.42
CA PRO A 102 13.76 -12.18 -8.33
C PRO A 102 12.98 -13.16 -7.44
N TRP A 103 11.64 -13.04 -7.42
CA TRP A 103 10.75 -13.92 -6.67
C TRP A 103 9.89 -14.78 -7.59
N ASN A 104 9.97 -16.10 -7.42
CA ASN A 104 9.17 -17.08 -8.16
C ASN A 104 7.68 -17.05 -7.81
N TRP A 105 7.31 -16.52 -6.64
CA TRP A 105 5.94 -16.36 -6.14
C TRP A 105 5.25 -15.10 -6.68
N MET A 106 6.00 -14.17 -7.27
CA MET A 106 5.44 -12.94 -7.85
C MET A 106 4.59 -13.24 -9.08
N ARG A 107 3.52 -12.46 -9.26
CA ARG A 107 2.66 -12.49 -10.44
C ARG A 107 3.42 -12.02 -11.69
N PRO A 108 3.55 -12.87 -12.73
CA PRO A 108 4.17 -12.48 -14.00
C PRO A 108 3.43 -11.32 -14.65
N ASN A 109 4.19 -10.48 -15.38
CA ASN A 109 3.67 -9.31 -16.11
C ASN A 109 2.86 -8.31 -15.26
N SER A 110 3.06 -8.30 -13.93
CA SER A 110 2.51 -7.26 -13.07
C SER A 110 3.43 -6.04 -13.00
N SER A 111 2.83 -4.87 -12.74
CA SER A 111 3.60 -3.64 -12.49
C SER A 111 4.22 -3.69 -11.10
N VAL A 112 5.48 -3.27 -11.02
CA VAL A 112 6.23 -3.10 -9.77
C VAL A 112 6.47 -1.63 -9.50
N ALA A 113 6.56 -1.27 -8.23
CA ALA A 113 6.96 0.07 -7.81
C ALA A 113 8.18 -0.04 -6.90
N ALA A 114 9.29 0.57 -7.30
CA ALA A 114 10.53 0.63 -6.55
C ALA A 114 10.65 1.99 -5.85
N PHE A 115 11.05 1.96 -4.59
CA PHE A 115 11.21 3.13 -3.73
C PHE A 115 12.59 3.08 -3.09
N LYS A 116 13.36 4.15 -3.26
CA LYS A 116 14.60 4.36 -2.52
C LYS A 116 14.30 5.34 -1.40
N LEU A 117 14.39 4.89 -0.15
CA LEU A 117 14.12 5.73 1.02
C LEU A 117 15.32 6.62 1.36
N HIS A 118 15.07 7.67 2.13
CA HIS A 118 16.11 8.62 2.55
C HIS A 118 17.20 8.02 3.45
N ASP A 119 16.93 6.89 4.10
CA ASP A 119 17.91 6.11 4.86
C ASP A 119 18.82 5.25 3.96
N GLY A 120 18.58 5.26 2.64
CA GLY A 120 19.29 4.48 1.64
C GLY A 120 18.72 3.09 1.41
N SER A 121 17.71 2.67 2.18
CA SER A 121 17.06 1.37 1.99
C SER A 121 16.18 1.36 0.74
N GLY A 122 16.25 0.26 -0.01
CA GLY A 122 15.40 0.03 -1.17
C GLY A 122 14.20 -0.84 -0.81
N TRP A 123 13.04 -0.51 -1.36
CA TRP A 123 11.81 -1.27 -1.17
C TRP A 123 11.06 -1.42 -2.48
N VAL A 124 10.51 -2.61 -2.71
CA VAL A 124 9.79 -2.93 -3.95
C VAL A 124 8.41 -3.43 -3.62
N ARG A 125 7.39 -2.75 -4.14
CA ARG A 125 6.01 -3.24 -4.14
C ARG A 125 5.83 -4.23 -5.29
N VAL A 126 5.38 -5.43 -4.96
CA VAL A 126 5.11 -6.51 -5.90
C VAL A 126 3.77 -7.17 -5.60
N GLN A 127 3.17 -7.79 -6.62
CA GLN A 127 1.94 -8.55 -6.47
C GLN A 127 2.24 -10.06 -6.43
N HIS A 128 1.69 -10.77 -5.46
CA HIS A 128 1.70 -12.23 -5.39
C HIS A 128 0.78 -12.84 -6.46
N LYS A 129 1.03 -14.08 -6.87
CA LYS A 129 0.17 -14.82 -7.82
C LYS A 129 -1.30 -14.85 -7.39
N ASP A 130 -1.55 -14.90 -6.09
CA ASP A 130 -2.89 -14.93 -5.49
C ASP A 130 -3.57 -13.55 -5.44
N GLY A 131 -2.90 -12.51 -5.92
CA GLY A 131 -3.42 -11.15 -6.02
C GLY A 131 -3.08 -10.24 -4.85
N MET A 132 -2.63 -10.80 -3.72
CA MET A 132 -2.11 -10.07 -2.56
C MET A 132 -0.93 -9.17 -2.92
N GLN A 133 -0.77 -8.06 -2.20
CA GLN A 133 0.32 -7.12 -2.42
C GLN A 133 1.34 -7.21 -1.29
N PHE A 134 2.61 -7.13 -1.67
CA PHE A 134 3.74 -7.19 -0.75
C PHE A 134 4.69 -6.03 -1.00
N VAL A 135 5.32 -5.57 0.07
CA VAL A 135 6.42 -4.61 0.04
C VAL A 135 7.66 -5.30 0.58
N VAL A 136 8.66 -5.48 -0.29
CA VAL A 136 9.82 -6.34 -0.02
C VAL A 136 11.09 -5.49 -0.01
N PRO A 137 12.01 -5.69 0.94
CA PRO A 137 13.28 -4.97 0.97
C PRO A 137 14.16 -5.37 -0.23
N TRP A 138 14.96 -4.41 -0.71
CA TRP A 138 15.89 -4.57 -1.82
C TRP A 138 17.20 -3.81 -1.58
N PRO A 139 18.34 -4.50 -1.39
CA PRO A 139 18.45 -5.94 -1.10
C PRO A 139 17.78 -6.29 0.23
N SER A 140 17.56 -7.58 0.49
CA SER A 140 17.15 -8.03 1.82
C SER A 140 18.28 -7.80 2.83
N PHE A 141 17.95 -7.38 4.05
CA PHE A 141 18.89 -7.05 5.12
C PHE A 141 18.31 -7.46 6.48
N GLU A 142 19.14 -7.62 7.52
CA GLU A 142 18.70 -8.02 8.86
C GLU A 142 17.89 -6.92 9.56
N GLY A 143 16.77 -7.26 10.20
CA GLY A 143 15.89 -6.31 10.89
C GLY A 143 14.89 -5.59 9.97
N TRP A 144 14.71 -6.06 8.73
CA TRP A 144 13.74 -5.49 7.79
C TRP A 144 12.31 -5.57 8.32
N GLU A 145 12.00 -6.55 9.18
CA GLU A 145 10.69 -6.79 9.79
C GLU A 145 10.23 -5.68 10.75
N GLU A 146 11.15 -4.86 11.24
CA GLU A 146 10.87 -3.69 12.10
C GLU A 146 11.11 -2.36 11.39
N ALA A 147 11.61 -2.38 10.14
CA ALA A 147 12.03 -1.18 9.43
C ALA A 147 10.87 -0.29 8.97
N LEU A 148 9.71 -0.87 8.67
CA LEU A 148 8.52 -0.13 8.23
C LEU A 148 7.39 -0.17 9.26
N PRO A 149 6.64 0.94 9.40
CA PRO A 149 5.53 0.99 10.33
C PRO A 149 4.36 0.09 9.89
N PRO A 150 3.47 -0.31 10.83
CA PRO A 150 2.33 -1.18 10.55
C PRO A 150 1.35 -0.66 9.49
N VAL A 151 1.38 0.64 9.16
CA VAL A 151 0.58 1.24 8.07
C VAL A 151 0.97 0.70 6.69
N VAL A 152 2.22 0.24 6.51
CA VAL A 152 2.68 -0.35 5.26
C VAL A 152 2.19 -1.79 5.14
N GLY A 153 2.19 -2.53 6.25
CA GLY A 153 1.75 -3.91 6.29
C GLY A 153 2.20 -4.65 7.53
N ARG A 154 2.01 -5.97 7.52
CA ARG A 154 2.49 -6.88 8.55
C ARG A 154 3.69 -7.66 8.04
N PRO A 155 4.77 -7.80 8.82
CA PRO A 155 5.91 -8.63 8.42
C PRO A 155 5.47 -10.07 8.16
N ASN A 156 5.85 -10.61 7.01
CA ASN A 156 5.63 -12.00 6.63
C ASN A 156 6.99 -12.67 6.39
N MET A 157 7.39 -13.52 7.33
CA MET A 157 8.70 -14.18 7.33
C MET A 157 8.84 -15.23 6.22
N GLU A 158 7.73 -15.80 5.73
CA GLU A 158 7.76 -16.80 4.65
C GLU A 158 8.06 -16.13 3.30
N ILE A 159 7.52 -14.94 3.08
CA ILE A 159 7.73 -14.15 1.86
C ILE A 159 9.01 -13.32 1.93
N GLY A 160 9.45 -12.94 3.14
CA GLY A 160 10.59 -12.06 3.36
C GLY A 160 10.24 -10.58 3.08
N GLY A 161 8.99 -10.18 3.33
CA GLY A 161 8.52 -8.81 3.13
C GLY A 161 7.24 -8.51 3.92
N TYR A 162 6.75 -7.28 3.82
CA TYR A 162 5.50 -6.85 4.45
C TYR A 162 4.32 -7.25 3.57
N GLU A 163 3.38 -8.01 4.13
CA GLU A 163 2.06 -8.20 3.56
C GLU A 163 1.22 -6.95 3.77
N VAL A 164 0.74 -6.34 2.69
CA VAL A 164 -0.06 -5.12 2.75
C VAL A 164 -1.48 -5.45 3.21
N ALA A 165 -1.65 -5.55 4.53
CA ALA A 165 -2.92 -5.83 5.19
C ALA A 165 -3.79 -4.57 5.25
N GLY A 166 -4.43 -4.20 4.14
CA GLY A 166 -5.33 -3.05 4.07
C GLY A 166 -5.34 -2.36 2.72
N HIS A 167 -5.50 -1.03 2.73
CA HIS A 167 -5.51 -0.22 1.52
C HIS A 167 -4.09 0.00 0.99
N VAL A 168 -3.81 -0.57 -0.19
CA VAL A 168 -2.48 -0.49 -0.84
C VAL A 168 -2.03 0.96 -1.07
N GLY A 169 -2.98 1.87 -1.24
CA GLY A 169 -2.70 3.29 -1.39
C GLY A 169 -2.02 3.91 -0.17
N ASP A 170 -2.28 3.40 1.04
CA ASP A 170 -1.73 3.97 2.28
C ASP A 170 -0.26 3.57 2.43
N ALA A 171 0.04 2.30 2.14
CA ALA A 171 1.40 1.79 2.05
C ALA A 171 2.24 2.54 1.00
N ILE A 172 1.69 2.73 -0.21
CA ILE A 172 2.37 3.49 -1.27
C ILE A 172 2.53 4.97 -0.88
N SER A 173 1.52 5.57 -0.25
CA SER A 173 1.58 6.98 0.18
C SER A 173 2.66 7.17 1.24
N TYR A 174 2.76 6.24 2.20
CA TYR A 174 3.84 6.24 3.19
C TYR A 174 5.21 6.13 2.50
N LEU A 175 5.40 5.13 1.64
CA LEU A 175 6.68 4.90 0.95
C LEU A 175 7.08 6.12 0.11
N ARG A 176 6.15 6.69 -0.66
CA ARG A 176 6.40 7.89 -1.48
C ARG A 176 6.76 9.10 -0.62
N ALA A 177 6.14 9.27 0.54
CA ALA A 177 6.44 10.37 1.46
C ALA A 177 7.84 10.27 2.10
N HIS A 178 8.43 9.07 2.13
CA HIS A 178 9.75 8.80 2.71
C HIS A 178 10.81 8.44 1.66
N ALA A 179 10.43 8.43 0.38
CA ALA A 179 11.30 8.08 -0.73
C ALA A 179 12.05 9.31 -1.27
N GLU A 180 13.36 9.16 -1.43
CA GLU A 180 14.19 10.04 -2.25
C GLU A 180 13.86 9.86 -3.75
N ALA A 181 13.59 8.63 -4.16
CA ALA A 181 13.30 8.30 -5.56
C ALA A 181 12.26 7.17 -5.69
N GLU A 182 11.43 7.27 -6.72
CA GLU A 182 10.41 6.27 -7.05
C GLU A 182 10.47 5.91 -8.54
N LYS A 183 10.21 4.64 -8.86
CA LYS A 183 10.01 4.18 -10.23
C LYS A 183 8.90 3.12 -10.29
N ILE A 184 7.86 3.40 -11.07
CA ILE A 184 6.83 2.42 -11.44
C ILE A 184 7.18 1.85 -12.82
N THR A 185 7.31 0.54 -12.91
CA THR A 185 7.80 -0.12 -14.14
C THR A 185 7.33 -1.59 -14.20
N GLY A 186 7.35 -2.18 -15.39
CA GLY A 186 7.26 -3.64 -15.58
C GLY A 186 8.62 -4.30 -15.85
N LEU A 187 9.69 -3.49 -15.87
CA LEU A 187 11.03 -3.90 -16.28
C LEU A 187 11.98 -3.87 -15.08
N TRP A 188 12.56 -5.03 -14.75
CA TRP A 188 13.50 -5.14 -13.63
C TRP A 188 14.80 -4.36 -13.80
N HIS A 189 15.17 -4.08 -15.05
CA HIS A 189 16.33 -3.23 -15.32
C HIS A 189 16.18 -1.83 -14.69
N ASP A 190 14.98 -1.26 -14.74
CA ASP A 190 14.69 0.05 -14.14
C ASP A 190 14.74 0.00 -12.60
N VAL A 191 14.30 -1.12 -12.00
CA VAL A 191 14.38 -1.33 -10.55
C VAL A 191 15.83 -1.40 -10.10
N VAL A 192 16.65 -2.17 -10.82
CA VAL A 192 18.09 -2.31 -10.55
C VAL A 192 18.83 -1.00 -10.79
N ALA A 193 18.44 -0.22 -11.80
CA ALA A 193 19.02 1.10 -12.06
C ALA A 193 18.72 2.10 -10.92
N LEU A 194 17.55 1.98 -10.28
CA LEU A 194 17.16 2.84 -9.16
C LEU A 194 17.79 2.41 -7.83
N LEU A 195 17.68 1.12 -7.49
CA LEU A 195 18.01 0.60 -6.16
C LEU A 195 19.38 -0.07 -6.07
N GLY A 196 20.04 -0.27 -7.21
CA GLY A 196 21.27 -1.06 -7.30
C GLY A 196 21.00 -2.55 -7.54
N ALA A 197 22.02 -3.26 -8.02
CA ALA A 197 21.96 -4.71 -8.19
C ALA A 197 22.14 -5.40 -6.84
N ILE A 198 21.44 -6.52 -6.65
CA ILE A 198 21.79 -7.47 -5.58
C ILE A 198 23.15 -8.07 -5.97
N ALA A 199 24.14 -7.87 -5.10
CA ALA A 199 25.49 -8.44 -5.24
C ALA A 199 25.49 -9.93 -4.88
#